data_AF-A0A4E0QQF1-F1
#
_entry.id   AF-A0A4E0QQF1-F1
#
_cell.length_a   1.000
_cell.length_b   1.000
_cell.length_c   1.000
_cell.angle_alpha   90.00
_cell.angle_beta   90.00
_cell.angle_gamma   90.00
#
_symmetry.space_group_name_H-M   'P 1'
#
loop_
_entity.id
_entity.type
_entity.pdbx_description
1 polymer ?
#
loop_
_entity_poly.entity_id
_entity_poly.type
_entity_poly.pdbx_seq_one_letter_code
_entity_poly.pdbx_strand_id
1 'polypeptide(L)'
;MSNMPPGLPPFMTDSAGSPPAMSEGSFAQSMGAFGTLLKVQQNISDRFPKAKVPWNETRKFLKCFTIDAIRLNSLYKFHMKLFNEIGLGSIQLISYAPMNYIFAVPNNPICNCYPALNNQKVCVATTDALHRFFTEELELECSVEETECIKNGDPVCKFKVALQPISAYQIMLDEQDKMILSGIRPPVDQNELIERVKALTVYKLLDNGKLSEIGNAYMQFAGNMNVREKVFDPPWKTEEELAAVAAQHSTFGAAFGEMAQKVQGSSAATPHPPEKVATGENPKLQEESKKVDSFAELMAKMKKN
;
A
#
# COMPACT_ATOMS: atom_id res chain seq x y z
N MET A 1 51.79 -22.41 58.97
CA MET A 1 50.41 -22.47 58.44
C MET A 1 49.82 -21.09 58.68
N SER A 2 49.45 -20.25 57.72
CA SER A 2 49.06 -20.49 56.33
C SER A 2 49.25 -19.22 55.51
N ASN A 3 49.94 -19.32 54.37
CA ASN A 3 49.89 -18.32 53.29
C ASN A 3 48.57 -18.53 52.54
N MET A 4 47.66 -17.57 52.58
CA MET A 4 46.47 -17.53 51.73
C MET A 4 46.55 -16.29 50.83
N PRO A 5 46.52 -16.44 49.50
CA PRO A 5 46.46 -15.29 48.59
C PRO A 5 45.06 -14.64 48.64
N PRO A 6 44.94 -13.34 48.33
CA PRO A 6 43.66 -12.65 48.36
C PRO A 6 42.74 -13.22 47.28
N GLY A 7 41.53 -13.62 47.69
CA GLY A 7 40.50 -14.15 46.80
C GLY A 7 40.11 -13.14 45.73
N LEU A 8 39.88 -13.64 44.52
CA LEU A 8 39.40 -12.86 43.38
C LEU A 8 38.03 -12.21 43.69
N PRO A 9 37.75 -11.02 43.15
CA PRO A 9 36.47 -10.35 43.31
C PRO A 9 35.32 -11.19 42.71
N PRO A 10 34.07 -11.04 43.21
CA PRO A 10 32.94 -11.94 42.96
C PRO A 10 32.41 -11.99 41.51
N PHE A 11 33.12 -11.39 40.56
CA PHE A 11 32.83 -11.40 39.13
C PHE A 11 33.70 -12.40 38.35
N MET A 12 34.68 -13.02 39.00
CA MET A 12 35.53 -14.07 38.43
C MET A 12 35.24 -15.41 39.10
N THR A 13 34.01 -15.91 38.94
CA THR A 13 33.73 -17.34 39.12
C THR A 13 34.15 -18.06 37.84
N ASP A 14 35.04 -19.05 37.95
CA ASP A 14 35.37 -20.05 36.93
C ASP A 14 34.18 -20.99 36.64
N SER A 15 33.01 -20.42 36.42
CA SER A 15 31.99 -21.07 35.62
C SER A 15 32.17 -20.53 34.22
N ALA A 16 33.03 -21.22 33.46
CA ALA A 16 32.82 -21.33 32.02
C ALA A 16 31.42 -21.93 31.83
N GLY A 17 30.41 -21.05 31.92
CA GLY A 17 29.06 -21.33 31.50
C GLY A 17 29.21 -21.85 30.09
N SER A 18 28.79 -23.10 29.91
CA SER A 18 28.68 -23.69 28.58
C SER A 18 28.05 -22.63 27.69
N PRO A 19 28.59 -22.36 26.48
CA PRO A 19 27.90 -21.48 25.56
C PRO A 19 26.45 -21.95 25.50
N PRO A 20 25.47 -21.03 25.61
CA PRO A 20 24.07 -21.40 25.67
C PRO A 20 23.81 -22.42 24.57
N ALA A 21 23.16 -23.54 24.93
CA ALA A 21 22.88 -24.60 23.99
C ALA A 21 22.33 -23.96 22.73
N MET A 22 23.07 -24.12 21.62
CA MET A 22 22.66 -23.65 20.29
C MET A 22 21.36 -24.38 19.97
N SER A 23 20.26 -23.77 20.38
CA SER A 23 18.90 -24.16 20.06
C SER A 23 18.73 -23.96 18.55
N GLU A 24 19.13 -24.98 17.79
CA GLU A 24 18.63 -25.41 16.47
C GLU A 24 18.14 -24.33 15.49
N GLY A 25 18.88 -23.23 15.39
CA GLY A 25 18.85 -22.33 14.25
C GLY A 25 20.24 -22.32 13.62
N SER A 26 20.41 -22.96 12.48
CA SER A 26 21.69 -22.89 11.76
C SER A 26 22.01 -21.42 11.46
N PHE A 27 23.26 -20.97 11.64
CA PHE A 27 23.68 -19.61 11.28
C PHE A 27 23.22 -19.21 9.86
N ALA A 28 23.18 -20.17 8.94
CA ALA A 28 22.65 -19.98 7.59
C ALA A 28 21.15 -19.58 7.56
N GLN A 29 20.32 -20.13 8.45
CA GLN A 29 18.91 -19.74 8.59
C GLN A 29 18.77 -18.30 9.12
N SER A 30 19.58 -17.90 10.10
CA SER A 30 19.58 -16.53 10.61
C SER A 30 20.03 -15.52 9.53
N MET A 31 21.06 -15.86 8.75
CA MET A 31 21.50 -15.03 7.62
C MET A 31 20.46 -14.96 6.50
N GLY A 32 19.78 -16.07 6.19
CA GLY A 32 18.69 -16.11 5.22
C GLY A 32 17.48 -15.28 5.65
N ALA A 33 17.11 -15.35 6.94
CA ALA A 33 16.06 -14.52 7.53
C ALA A 33 16.42 -13.03 7.45
N PHE A 34 17.65 -12.66 7.81
CA PHE A 34 18.12 -11.29 7.71
C PHE A 34 18.09 -10.76 6.27
N GLY A 35 18.56 -11.56 5.30
CA GLY A 35 18.47 -11.20 3.88
C GLY A 35 17.04 -11.01 3.39
N THR A 36 16.10 -11.81 3.87
CA THR A 36 14.67 -11.68 3.55
C THR A 36 14.10 -10.38 4.12
N LEU A 37 14.39 -10.06 5.38
CA LEU A 37 13.95 -8.82 6.02
C LEU A 37 14.53 -7.57 5.33
N LEU A 38 15.81 -7.60 4.96
CA LEU A 38 16.44 -6.52 4.19
C LEU A 38 15.76 -6.32 2.83
N LYS A 39 15.45 -7.40 2.12
CA LYS A 39 14.75 -7.32 0.84
C LYS A 39 13.34 -6.73 1.01
N VAL A 40 12.62 -7.09 2.06
CA VAL A 40 11.32 -6.50 2.38
C VAL A 40 11.47 -5.00 2.64
N GLN A 41 12.43 -4.58 3.47
CA GLN A 41 12.68 -3.16 3.76
C GLN A 41 13.08 -2.36 2.51
N GLN A 42 13.90 -2.95 1.64
CA GLN A 42 14.25 -2.36 0.35
C GLN A 42 13.00 -2.22 -0.53
N ASN A 43 12.20 -3.27 -0.66
CA ASN A 43 10.97 -3.23 -1.45
C ASN A 43 9.99 -2.18 -0.94
N ILE A 44 9.82 -2.04 0.38
CA ILE A 44 9.00 -0.97 0.98
C ILE A 44 9.52 0.39 0.52
N SER A 45 10.83 0.62 0.66
CA SER A 45 11.47 1.90 0.32
C SER A 45 11.37 2.25 -1.17
N ASP A 46 11.45 1.24 -2.06
CA ASP A 46 11.39 1.43 -3.50
C ASP A 46 9.96 1.57 -4.06
N ARG A 47 8.98 0.95 -3.39
CA ARG A 47 7.60 0.86 -3.88
C ARG A 47 6.66 1.89 -3.27
N PHE A 48 6.83 2.24 -1.99
CA PHE A 48 5.91 3.18 -1.32
C PHE A 48 5.88 4.55 -1.99
N PRO A 49 7.01 5.19 -2.35
CA PRO A 49 6.97 6.49 -3.04
C PRO A 49 6.20 6.49 -4.38
N LYS A 50 6.01 5.32 -5.00
CA LYS A 50 5.26 5.13 -6.26
C LYS A 50 3.80 4.72 -6.03
N ALA A 51 3.44 4.45 -4.78
CA ALA A 51 2.14 3.95 -4.35
C ALA A 51 1.22 5.05 -3.81
N LYS A 52 1.63 6.32 -3.92
CA LYS A 52 0.87 7.47 -3.42
C LYS A 52 -0.54 7.50 -4.00
N VAL A 53 -1.53 7.82 -3.16
CA VAL A 53 -2.95 7.73 -3.50
C VAL A 53 -3.60 9.10 -3.46
N PRO A 54 -4.36 9.50 -4.50
CA PRO A 54 -5.07 10.77 -4.48
C PRO A 54 -6.24 10.71 -3.50
N TRP A 55 -6.54 11.84 -2.88
CA TRP A 55 -7.51 11.93 -1.79
C TRP A 55 -8.92 11.51 -2.21
N ASN A 56 -9.32 11.73 -3.45
CA ASN A 56 -10.58 11.26 -4.00
C ASN A 56 -10.76 9.73 -3.91
N GLU A 57 -9.69 8.95 -4.13
CA GLU A 57 -9.72 7.50 -4.03
C GLU A 57 -9.67 7.04 -2.56
N THR A 58 -8.83 7.69 -1.74
CA THR A 58 -8.83 7.47 -0.28
C THR A 58 -10.22 7.76 0.32
N ARG A 59 -10.88 8.83 -0.12
CA ARG A 59 -12.23 9.22 0.27
C ARG A 59 -13.25 8.14 -0.08
N LYS A 60 -13.20 7.58 -1.29
CA LYS A 60 -14.07 6.46 -1.69
C LYS A 60 -13.87 5.26 -0.78
N PHE A 61 -12.64 4.92 -0.45
CA PHE A 61 -12.32 3.85 0.49
C PHE A 61 -12.88 4.13 1.89
N LEU A 62 -12.68 5.33 2.43
CA LEU A 62 -13.21 5.72 3.74
C LEU A 62 -14.74 5.75 3.77
N LYS A 63 -15.42 6.07 2.66
CA LYS A 63 -16.90 6.04 2.61
C LYS A 63 -17.48 4.62 2.55
N CYS A 64 -16.66 3.58 2.38
CA CYS A 64 -17.11 2.19 2.47
C CYS A 64 -17.33 1.77 3.94
N PHE A 65 -18.57 1.39 4.30
CA PHE A 65 -18.94 1.01 5.67
C PHE A 65 -19.26 -0.49 5.85
N THR A 66 -18.97 -1.32 4.84
CA THR A 66 -19.08 -2.80 4.92
C THR A 66 -17.81 -3.45 4.39
N ILE A 67 -17.47 -4.64 4.90
CA ILE A 67 -16.29 -5.39 4.46
C ILE A 67 -16.36 -5.69 2.95
N ASP A 68 -17.53 -6.05 2.43
CA ASP A 68 -17.69 -6.37 1.00
C ASP A 68 -17.47 -5.13 0.12
N ALA A 69 -17.99 -3.96 0.53
CA ALA A 69 -17.76 -2.72 -0.19
C ALA A 69 -16.26 -2.36 -0.18
N ILE A 70 -15.58 -2.53 0.96
CA ILE A 70 -14.14 -2.31 1.07
C ILE A 70 -13.37 -3.26 0.15
N ARG A 71 -13.72 -4.55 0.13
CA ARG A 71 -13.04 -5.55 -0.70
C ARG A 71 -13.17 -5.29 -2.21
N LEU A 72 -14.28 -4.71 -2.63
CA LEU A 72 -14.52 -4.35 -4.03
C LEU A 72 -13.78 -3.08 -4.46
N ASN A 73 -13.39 -2.23 -3.51
CA ASN A 73 -12.71 -0.96 -3.75
C ASN A 73 -11.31 -1.18 -4.39
N SER A 74 -10.97 -0.34 -5.38
CA SER A 74 -9.70 -0.42 -6.11
C SER A 74 -8.48 -0.17 -5.22
N LEU A 75 -8.56 0.78 -4.28
CA LEU A 75 -7.49 1.04 -3.32
C LEU A 75 -7.21 -0.20 -2.46
N TYR A 76 -8.25 -0.89 -1.99
CA TYR A 76 -8.07 -2.12 -1.22
C TYR A 76 -7.35 -3.20 -2.05
N LYS A 77 -7.80 -3.43 -3.29
CA LYS A 77 -7.18 -4.42 -4.18
C LYS A 77 -5.71 -4.09 -4.46
N PHE A 78 -5.42 -2.82 -4.73
CA PHE A 78 -4.06 -2.33 -4.92
C PHE A 78 -3.21 -2.54 -3.66
N HIS A 79 -3.72 -2.18 -2.49
CA HIS A 79 -3.04 -2.37 -1.21
C HIS A 79 -2.67 -3.86 -0.98
N MET A 80 -3.61 -4.78 -1.21
CA MET A 80 -3.34 -6.22 -1.05
C MET A 80 -2.29 -6.73 -2.05
N LYS A 81 -2.34 -6.28 -3.31
CA LYS A 81 -1.35 -6.62 -4.34
C LYS A 81 0.03 -6.08 -3.99
N LEU A 82 0.12 -4.81 -3.60
CA LEU A 82 1.36 -4.14 -3.23
C LEU A 82 2.07 -4.86 -2.08
N PHE A 83 1.35 -5.23 -1.02
CA PHE A 83 1.96 -5.92 0.13
C PHE A 83 2.42 -7.33 -0.21
N ASN A 84 1.70 -8.01 -1.10
CA ASN A 84 2.15 -9.29 -1.64
C ASN A 84 3.43 -9.14 -2.47
N GLU A 85 3.53 -8.12 -3.33
CA GLU A 85 4.73 -7.83 -4.13
C GLU A 85 5.95 -7.45 -3.27
N ILE A 86 5.73 -6.76 -2.16
CA ILE A 86 6.78 -6.40 -1.21
C ILE A 86 7.34 -7.64 -0.48
N GLY A 87 6.53 -8.70 -0.35
CA GLY A 87 6.89 -9.93 0.35
C GLY A 87 6.31 -10.03 1.77
N LEU A 88 5.28 -9.26 2.09
CA LEU A 88 4.56 -9.32 3.36
C LEU A 88 3.42 -10.36 3.36
N GLY A 89 3.21 -11.04 2.22
CA GLY A 89 2.23 -12.10 2.06
C GLY A 89 0.83 -11.60 1.67
N SER A 90 -0.13 -12.53 1.68
CA SER A 90 -1.53 -12.23 1.35
C SER A 90 -2.24 -11.64 2.55
N ILE A 91 -2.22 -10.31 2.64
CA ILE A 91 -3.00 -9.57 3.64
C ILE A 91 -4.48 -9.65 3.27
N GLN A 92 -5.36 -9.73 4.28
CA GLN A 92 -6.81 -9.76 4.08
C GLN A 92 -7.53 -8.99 5.18
N LEU A 93 -8.50 -8.14 4.84
CA LEU A 93 -9.39 -7.53 5.81
C LEU A 93 -10.39 -8.57 6.33
N ILE A 94 -10.39 -8.79 7.65
CA ILE A 94 -11.24 -9.76 8.33
C ILE A 94 -12.31 -9.11 9.21
N SER A 95 -12.09 -7.88 9.67
CA SER A 95 -13.05 -7.14 10.47
C SER A 95 -12.92 -5.65 10.23
N TYR A 96 -14.05 -4.95 10.35
CA TYR A 96 -14.16 -3.51 10.16
C TYR A 96 -15.11 -2.93 11.21
N ALA A 97 -14.69 -1.80 11.78
CA ALA A 97 -15.56 -0.84 12.46
C ALA A 97 -15.14 0.57 12.00
N PRO A 98 -15.98 1.60 12.16
CA PRO A 98 -15.59 2.96 11.81
C PRO A 98 -14.22 3.33 12.41
N MET A 99 -13.31 3.79 11.55
CA MET A 99 -11.90 4.11 11.89
C MET A 99 -11.03 2.94 12.35
N ASN A 100 -11.49 1.70 12.31
CA ASN A 100 -10.76 0.53 12.78
C ASN A 100 -10.80 -0.61 11.76
N TYR A 101 -9.64 -0.97 11.21
CA TYR A 101 -9.49 -2.04 10.24
C TYR A 101 -8.65 -3.15 10.86
N ILE A 102 -9.12 -4.40 10.78
CA ILE A 102 -8.35 -5.56 11.24
C ILE A 102 -7.97 -6.40 10.02
N PHE A 103 -6.66 -6.46 9.77
CA PHE A 103 -6.07 -7.27 8.73
C PHE A 103 -5.51 -8.57 9.31
N ALA A 104 -5.68 -9.68 8.62
CA ALA A 104 -5.02 -10.94 8.91
C ALA A 104 -4.01 -11.26 7.81
N VAL A 105 -2.91 -11.89 8.20
CA VAL A 105 -1.89 -12.40 7.29
C VAL A 105 -1.67 -13.87 7.58
N PRO A 106 -2.35 -14.77 6.84
CA PRO A 106 -2.12 -16.20 6.92
C PRO A 106 -0.65 -16.52 6.62
N ASN A 107 -0.01 -17.33 7.47
CA ASN A 107 1.40 -17.72 7.31
C ASN A 107 2.33 -16.53 7.05
N ASN A 108 2.25 -15.48 7.89
CA ASN A 108 3.01 -14.25 7.70
C ASN A 108 4.51 -14.54 7.45
N PRO A 109 5.07 -14.14 6.28
CA PRO A 109 6.47 -14.38 5.94
C PRO A 109 7.46 -13.83 6.97
N ILE A 110 7.13 -12.72 7.62
CA ILE A 110 7.97 -12.09 8.65
C ILE A 110 8.05 -12.97 9.90
N CYS A 111 6.93 -13.57 10.29
CA CYS A 111 6.87 -14.50 11.43
C CYS A 111 7.79 -15.71 11.20
N ASN A 112 7.84 -16.22 9.97
CA ASN A 112 8.67 -17.35 9.58
C ASN A 112 10.18 -17.05 9.59
N CYS A 113 10.57 -15.77 9.55
CA CYS A 113 11.98 -15.36 9.65
C CYS A 113 12.56 -15.54 11.06
N TYR A 114 11.72 -15.79 12.08
CA TYR A 114 12.15 -15.91 13.47
C TYR A 114 11.83 -17.29 14.05
N PRO A 115 12.44 -18.39 13.56
CA PRO A 115 12.08 -19.74 13.97
C PRO A 115 12.30 -20.00 15.48
N ALA A 116 13.37 -19.45 16.06
CA ALA A 116 13.73 -19.64 17.46
C ALA A 116 12.92 -18.79 18.46
N LEU A 117 12.15 -17.80 17.99
CA LEU A 117 11.35 -16.93 18.86
C LEU A 117 9.94 -17.50 19.02
N ASN A 118 9.50 -17.62 20.27
CA ASN A 118 8.17 -18.09 20.68
C ASN A 118 7.66 -17.22 21.84
N ASN A 119 6.34 -17.18 22.04
CA ASN A 119 5.64 -16.39 23.06
C ASN A 119 5.85 -14.87 22.96
N GLN A 120 6.09 -14.36 21.74
CA GLN A 120 6.19 -12.93 21.50
C GLN A 120 5.73 -12.56 20.10
N LYS A 121 5.32 -11.30 19.94
CA LYS A 121 4.93 -10.68 18.68
C LYS A 121 6.18 -10.22 17.93
N VAL A 122 6.33 -10.65 16.67
CA VAL A 122 7.57 -10.47 15.89
C VAL A 122 7.35 -9.81 14.54
N CYS A 123 6.11 -9.53 14.14
CA CYS A 123 5.79 -9.06 12.78
C CYS A 123 5.94 -7.53 12.65
N VAL A 124 7.01 -6.97 13.23
CA VAL A 124 7.24 -5.51 13.31
C VAL A 124 7.36 -4.89 11.93
N ALA A 125 7.97 -5.60 10.96
CA ALA A 125 8.03 -5.13 9.58
C ALA A 125 6.65 -5.00 8.93
N THR A 126 5.70 -5.88 9.27
CA THR A 126 4.32 -5.79 8.78
C THR A 126 3.57 -4.63 9.42
N THR A 127 3.72 -4.42 10.74
CA THR A 127 3.11 -3.27 11.43
C THR A 127 3.66 -1.95 10.89
N ASP A 128 4.98 -1.86 10.68
CA ASP A 128 5.64 -0.67 10.15
C ASP A 128 5.17 -0.39 8.71
N ALA A 129 5.14 -1.40 7.84
CA ALA A 129 4.65 -1.23 6.48
C ALA A 129 3.19 -0.75 6.43
N LEU A 130 2.29 -1.33 7.25
CA LEU A 130 0.91 -0.87 7.36
C LEU A 130 0.84 0.58 7.84
N HIS A 131 1.59 0.93 8.90
CA HIS A 131 1.61 2.28 9.44
C HIS A 131 2.08 3.29 8.38
N ARG A 132 3.21 3.00 7.72
CA ARG A 132 3.80 3.84 6.68
C ARG A 132 2.88 3.96 5.47
N PHE A 133 2.23 2.89 5.03
CA PHE A 133 1.27 2.96 3.91
C PHE A 133 0.12 3.91 4.22
N PHE A 134 -0.51 3.79 5.40
CA PHE A 134 -1.61 4.67 5.78
C PHE A 134 -1.15 6.12 6.00
N THR A 135 -0.01 6.34 6.66
CA THR A 135 0.46 7.69 7.01
C THR A 135 1.16 8.41 5.86
N GLU A 136 2.03 7.74 5.09
CA GLU A 136 2.83 8.35 4.01
C GLU A 136 2.05 8.38 2.69
N GLU A 137 1.38 7.28 2.33
CA GLU A 137 0.77 7.12 1.01
C GLU A 137 -0.70 7.51 0.95
N LEU A 138 -1.46 7.27 2.03
CA LEU A 138 -2.85 7.71 2.15
C LEU A 138 -3.00 9.05 2.88
N GLU A 139 -1.92 9.56 3.51
CA GLU A 139 -1.91 10.79 4.32
C GLU A 139 -2.91 10.74 5.50
N LEU A 140 -3.13 9.53 6.04
CA LEU A 140 -4.00 9.24 7.17
C LEU A 140 -3.18 8.95 8.43
N GLU A 141 -3.31 9.81 9.43
CA GLU A 141 -2.75 9.53 10.75
C GLU A 141 -3.41 8.29 11.34
N CYS A 142 -2.62 7.32 11.79
CA CYS A 142 -3.11 6.09 12.37
C CYS A 142 -2.14 5.50 13.39
N SER A 143 -2.63 4.55 14.18
CA SER A 143 -1.82 3.62 14.95
C SER A 143 -2.01 2.22 14.42
N VAL A 144 -0.93 1.42 14.42
CA VAL A 144 -0.97 0.02 14.00
C VAL A 144 -0.43 -0.85 15.11
N GLU A 145 -1.19 -1.87 15.47
CA GLU A 145 -0.83 -2.82 16.51
C GLU A 145 -0.96 -4.26 15.99
N GLU A 146 0.05 -5.09 16.20
CA GLU A 146 -0.09 -6.54 16.05
C GLU A 146 -0.93 -7.07 17.22
N THR A 147 -2.16 -7.51 16.99
CA THR A 147 -3.06 -7.98 18.04
C THR A 147 -2.87 -9.46 18.34
N GLU A 148 -2.65 -10.26 17.31
CA GLU A 148 -2.42 -11.72 17.38
C GLU A 148 -1.19 -12.09 16.55
N CYS A 149 -0.45 -13.11 16.97
CA CYS A 149 0.75 -13.59 16.28
C CYS A 149 0.89 -15.11 16.37
N ILE A 150 1.26 -15.75 15.26
CA ILE A 150 1.53 -17.20 15.23
C ILE A 150 2.64 -17.59 16.22
N LYS A 151 3.67 -16.73 16.39
CA LYS A 151 4.70 -16.97 17.41
C LYS A 151 4.21 -16.86 18.84
N ASN A 152 3.07 -16.22 19.07
CA ASN A 152 2.43 -16.12 20.38
C ASN A 152 1.40 -17.24 20.63
N GLY A 153 1.30 -18.23 19.72
CA GLY A 153 0.35 -19.34 19.82
C GLY A 153 -1.00 -19.08 19.16
N ASP A 154 -1.18 -17.93 18.52
CA ASP A 154 -2.41 -17.61 17.78
C ASP A 154 -2.46 -18.34 16.42
N PRO A 155 -3.65 -18.60 15.84
CA PRO A 155 -3.75 -19.31 14.57
C PRO A 155 -3.26 -18.50 13.37
N VAL A 156 -3.29 -17.17 13.45
CA VAL A 156 -2.92 -16.25 12.38
C VAL A 156 -2.41 -14.93 12.94
N CYS A 157 -1.50 -14.26 12.24
CA CYS A 157 -1.09 -12.92 12.63
C CYS A 157 -2.17 -11.90 12.26
N LYS A 158 -2.63 -11.09 13.21
CA LYS A 158 -3.62 -10.02 12.99
C LYS A 158 -3.06 -8.67 13.37
N PHE A 159 -3.44 -7.66 12.59
CA PHE A 159 -2.98 -6.29 12.71
C PHE A 159 -4.19 -5.36 12.73
N LYS A 160 -4.30 -4.56 13.79
CA LYS A 160 -5.32 -3.53 13.93
C LYS A 160 -4.73 -2.19 13.49
N VAL A 161 -5.36 -1.59 12.49
CA VAL A 161 -5.10 -0.21 12.06
C VAL A 161 -6.23 0.66 12.60
N ALA A 162 -5.90 1.58 13.51
CA ALA A 162 -6.84 2.55 14.07
C ALA A 162 -6.52 3.95 13.52
N LEU A 163 -7.44 4.52 12.74
CA LEU A 163 -7.30 5.85 12.18
C LEU A 163 -7.59 6.92 13.23
N GLN A 164 -6.82 8.01 13.19
CA GLN A 164 -7.09 9.20 13.96
C GLN A 164 -8.29 9.94 13.31
N PRO A 165 -9.41 10.16 14.04
CA PRO A 165 -10.64 10.63 13.43
C PRO A 165 -10.52 11.97 12.70
N ILE A 166 -9.75 12.93 13.24
CA ILE A 166 -9.61 14.27 12.66
C ILE A 166 -8.95 14.21 11.28
N SER A 167 -7.81 13.52 11.17
CA SER A 167 -7.11 13.27 9.90
C SER A 167 -8.01 12.54 8.90
N ALA A 168 -8.73 11.50 9.34
CA ALA A 168 -9.65 10.77 8.48
C ALA A 168 -10.80 11.65 7.96
N TYR A 169 -11.41 12.49 8.81
CA TYR A 169 -12.48 13.40 8.41
C TYR A 169 -12.01 14.48 7.44
N GLN A 170 -10.78 14.94 7.56
CA GLN A 170 -10.18 15.93 6.65
C GLN A 170 -10.16 15.44 5.20
N ILE A 171 -9.90 14.14 4.99
CA ILE A 171 -9.87 13.52 3.66
C ILE A 171 -11.26 13.02 3.24
N MET A 172 -12.02 12.44 4.17
CA MET A 172 -13.32 11.83 3.90
C MET A 172 -14.39 12.86 3.52
N LEU A 173 -14.44 14.01 4.20
CA LEU A 173 -15.51 15.00 4.05
C LEU A 173 -15.20 15.98 2.92
N ASP A 174 -16.11 16.10 1.95
CA ASP A 174 -16.01 17.10 0.88
C ASP A 174 -16.81 18.35 1.26
N GLU A 175 -16.81 19.35 0.37
CA GLU A 175 -17.57 20.58 0.57
C GLU A 175 -19.07 20.31 0.77
N GLN A 176 -19.64 19.32 0.08
CA GLN A 176 -21.06 18.98 0.20
C GLN A 176 -21.37 18.35 1.55
N ASP A 177 -20.49 17.47 2.05
CA ASP A 177 -20.60 16.90 3.39
C ASP A 177 -20.51 17.99 4.46
N LYS A 178 -19.61 18.96 4.29
CA LYS A 178 -19.49 20.14 5.17
C LYS A 178 -20.72 21.03 5.14
N MET A 179 -21.38 21.17 3.98
CA MET A 179 -22.67 21.88 3.88
C MET A 179 -23.73 21.19 4.73
N ILE A 180 -23.85 19.86 4.65
CA ILE A 180 -24.79 19.08 5.45
C ILE A 180 -24.52 19.28 6.95
N LEU A 181 -23.27 19.19 7.38
CA LEU A 181 -22.87 19.42 8.78
C LEU A 181 -23.18 20.85 9.25
N SER A 182 -23.14 21.83 8.35
CA SER A 182 -23.49 23.23 8.63
C SER A 182 -25.01 23.50 8.58
N GLY A 183 -25.83 22.48 8.31
CA GLY A 183 -27.29 22.62 8.16
C GLY A 183 -27.74 23.20 6.82
N ILE A 184 -26.85 23.31 5.84
CA ILE A 184 -27.15 23.80 4.49
C ILE A 184 -27.38 22.60 3.57
N ARG A 185 -28.48 22.62 2.81
CA ARG A 185 -28.76 21.55 1.85
C ARG A 185 -27.80 21.64 0.65
N PRO A 186 -26.99 20.60 0.37
CA PRO A 186 -26.12 20.59 -0.80
C PRO A 186 -26.92 20.42 -2.10
N PRO A 187 -26.38 20.89 -3.26
CA PRO A 187 -27.01 20.79 -4.57
C PRO A 187 -26.81 19.38 -5.19
N VAL A 188 -27.25 18.34 -4.47
CA VAL A 188 -27.20 16.93 -4.91
C VAL A 188 -28.60 16.33 -4.98
N ASP A 189 -28.75 15.20 -5.67
CA ASP A 189 -30.02 14.50 -5.73
C ASP A 189 -30.38 13.87 -4.37
N GLN A 190 -31.63 13.43 -4.25
CA GLN A 190 -32.14 12.93 -2.97
C GLN A 190 -31.52 11.60 -2.56
N ASN A 191 -31.14 10.73 -3.49
CA ASN A 191 -30.51 9.45 -3.15
C ASN A 191 -29.08 9.68 -2.66
N GLU A 192 -28.30 10.50 -3.36
CA GLU A 192 -26.95 10.89 -2.91
C GLU A 192 -26.99 11.56 -1.54
N LEU A 193 -27.96 12.45 -1.29
CA LEU A 193 -28.12 13.08 0.01
C LEU A 193 -28.34 12.05 1.13
N ILE A 194 -29.19 11.04 0.90
CA ILE A 194 -29.45 9.98 1.89
C ILE A 194 -28.18 9.18 2.17
N GLU A 195 -27.40 8.85 1.15
CA GLU A 195 -26.13 8.12 1.32
C GLU A 195 -25.10 8.93 2.11
N ARG A 196 -24.98 10.23 1.82
CA ARG A 196 -24.10 11.15 2.55
C ARG A 196 -24.49 11.27 4.01
N VAL A 197 -25.77 11.51 4.29
CA VAL A 197 -26.28 11.58 5.68
C VAL A 197 -26.02 10.25 6.40
N LYS A 198 -26.26 9.12 5.74
CA LYS A 198 -25.97 7.79 6.30
C LYS A 198 -24.49 7.64 6.64
N ALA A 199 -23.58 8.04 5.76
CA ALA A 199 -22.13 8.00 6.01
C ALA A 199 -21.77 8.86 7.24
N LEU A 200 -22.26 10.10 7.29
CA LEU A 200 -22.03 11.01 8.43
C LEU A 200 -22.56 10.43 9.76
N THR A 201 -23.69 9.72 9.74
CA THR A 201 -24.23 9.04 10.93
C THR A 201 -23.41 7.81 11.33
N VAL A 202 -22.94 6.99 10.38
CA VAL A 202 -22.05 5.85 10.65
C VAL A 202 -20.77 6.31 11.35
N TYR A 203 -20.22 7.43 10.88
CA TYR A 203 -19.04 8.08 11.45
C TYR A 203 -19.34 8.93 12.69
N LYS A 204 -20.56 8.88 13.23
CA LYS A 204 -20.97 9.59 14.43
C LYS A 204 -20.73 11.10 14.36
N LEU A 205 -20.74 11.70 13.17
CA LEU A 205 -20.72 13.16 12.98
C LEU A 205 -22.13 13.75 13.09
N LEU A 206 -23.13 12.96 12.69
CA LEU A 206 -24.54 13.26 12.89
C LEU A 206 -25.19 12.24 13.82
N ASP A 207 -26.06 12.73 14.71
CA ASP A 207 -26.96 11.92 15.51
C ASP A 207 -28.39 12.46 15.37
N ASN A 208 -29.32 11.60 14.94
CA ASN A 208 -30.72 11.95 14.69
C ASN A 208 -30.92 13.23 13.86
N GLY A 209 -30.07 13.44 12.83
CA GLY A 209 -30.13 14.60 11.95
C GLY A 209 -29.57 15.91 12.54
N LYS A 210 -28.93 15.85 13.71
CA LYS A 210 -28.22 16.97 14.35
C LYS A 210 -26.73 16.66 14.47
N LEU A 211 -25.90 17.69 14.64
CA LEU A 211 -24.48 17.50 14.95
C LEU A 211 -24.33 16.77 16.29
N SER A 212 -23.53 15.70 16.28
CA SER A 212 -23.10 15.02 17.50
C SER A 212 -22.02 15.83 18.22
N GLU A 213 -21.59 15.38 19.40
CA GLU A 213 -20.41 15.95 20.08
C GLU A 213 -19.14 15.87 19.22
N ILE A 214 -18.93 14.76 18.52
CA ILE A 214 -17.79 14.57 17.61
C ILE A 214 -17.93 15.49 16.39
N GLY A 215 -19.13 15.64 15.84
CA GLY A 215 -19.41 16.56 14.75
C GLY A 215 -19.15 18.02 15.14
N ASN A 216 -19.57 18.42 16.35
CA ASN A 216 -19.29 19.74 16.90
C ASN A 216 -17.79 19.99 17.08
N ALA A 217 -17.07 19.03 17.66
CA ALA A 217 -15.62 19.12 17.80
C ALA A 217 -14.92 19.25 16.43
N TYR A 218 -15.33 18.43 15.45
CA TYR A 218 -14.79 18.55 14.09
C TYR A 218 -15.03 19.93 13.49
N MET A 219 -16.26 20.46 13.57
CA MET A 219 -16.58 21.78 13.03
C MET A 219 -15.81 22.92 13.71
N GLN A 220 -15.56 22.81 15.02
CA GLN A 220 -14.80 23.80 15.80
C GLN A 220 -13.30 23.79 15.49
N PHE A 221 -12.69 22.61 15.36
CA PHE A 221 -11.23 22.49 15.27
C PHE A 221 -10.70 22.29 13.84
N ALA A 222 -11.50 21.69 12.94
CA ALA A 222 -11.03 21.26 11.61
C ALA A 222 -11.95 21.69 10.46
N GLY A 223 -13.21 22.06 10.73
CA GLY A 223 -14.19 22.40 9.69
C GLY A 223 -13.75 23.53 8.75
N ASN A 224 -12.98 24.49 9.27
CA ASN A 224 -12.50 25.68 8.55
C ASN A 224 -11.10 25.51 7.93
N MET A 225 -10.50 24.32 7.99
CA MET A 225 -9.20 24.09 7.36
C MET A 225 -9.37 24.03 5.84
N ASN A 226 -8.86 25.05 5.14
CA ASN A 226 -8.77 25.07 3.68
C ASN A 226 -7.60 24.20 3.23
N VAL A 227 -7.89 22.93 2.99
CA VAL A 227 -6.89 21.97 2.53
C VAL A 227 -7.02 21.82 1.02
N ARG A 228 -5.95 22.11 0.29
CA ARG A 228 -5.93 21.90 -1.15
C ARG A 228 -5.76 20.42 -1.43
N GLU A 229 -6.80 19.82 -2.02
CA GLU A 229 -6.77 18.43 -2.44
C GLU A 229 -5.69 18.22 -3.52
N LYS A 230 -4.84 17.20 -3.34
CA LYS A 230 -3.84 16.83 -4.35
C LYS A 230 -4.52 16.01 -5.43
N VAL A 231 -4.53 16.53 -6.65
CA VAL A 231 -5.14 15.87 -7.81
C VAL A 231 -4.02 15.26 -8.66
N PHE A 232 -3.99 13.95 -8.74
CA PHE A 232 -3.13 13.17 -9.62
C PHE A 232 -3.78 11.80 -9.87
N ASP A 233 -3.27 11.07 -10.86
CA ASP A 233 -3.82 9.78 -11.22
C ASP A 233 -3.43 8.69 -10.21
N PRO A 234 -4.37 7.81 -9.80
CA PRO A 234 -4.04 6.73 -8.88
C PRO A 234 -3.10 5.71 -9.54
N PRO A 235 -2.26 5.01 -8.76
CA PRO A 235 -1.20 4.15 -9.29
C PRO A 235 -1.71 2.91 -10.05
N TRP A 236 -2.99 2.54 -9.85
CA TRP A 236 -3.65 1.43 -10.55
C TRP A 236 -4.44 1.86 -11.80
N LYS A 237 -4.53 3.16 -12.11
CA LYS A 237 -5.36 3.67 -13.22
C LYS A 237 -5.01 3.01 -14.55
N THR A 238 -3.72 2.91 -14.86
CA THR A 238 -3.23 2.27 -16.09
C THR A 238 -3.63 0.79 -16.12
N GLU A 239 -3.46 0.05 -15.03
CA GLU A 239 -3.87 -1.36 -14.96
C GLU A 239 -5.38 -1.54 -15.17
N GLU A 240 -6.21 -0.65 -14.61
CA GLU A 240 -7.66 -0.68 -14.80
C GLU A 240 -8.07 -0.36 -16.24
N GLU A 241 -7.44 0.64 -16.87
CA GLU A 241 -7.70 0.97 -18.28
C GLU A 241 -7.31 -0.19 -19.21
N LEU A 242 -6.16 -0.83 -18.94
CA LEU A 242 -5.70 -2.01 -19.67
C LEU A 242 -6.65 -3.20 -19.50
N ALA A 243 -7.12 -3.44 -18.28
CA ALA A 243 -8.10 -4.49 -17.98
C ALA A 243 -9.46 -4.20 -18.65
N ALA A 244 -9.90 -2.94 -18.67
CA ALA A 244 -11.13 -2.53 -19.33
C ALA A 244 -11.06 -2.75 -20.85
N VAL A 245 -9.94 -2.39 -21.48
CA VAL A 245 -9.69 -2.66 -22.91
C VAL A 245 -9.69 -4.17 -23.18
N ALA A 246 -8.99 -4.95 -22.36
CA ALA A 246 -8.96 -6.41 -22.51
C ALA A 246 -10.35 -7.06 -22.33
N ALA A 247 -11.18 -6.52 -21.43
CA ALA A 247 -12.54 -7.01 -21.20
C ALA A 247 -13.51 -6.64 -22.35
N GLN A 248 -13.27 -5.53 -23.05
CA GLN A 248 -14.10 -5.08 -24.18
C GLN A 248 -13.78 -5.83 -25.48
N HIS A 249 -12.57 -6.37 -25.63
CA HIS A 249 -12.12 -7.02 -26.86
C HIS A 249 -12.05 -8.55 -26.70
N SER A 250 -12.86 -9.28 -27.49
CA SER A 250 -12.91 -10.75 -27.47
C SER A 250 -11.70 -11.44 -28.10
N THR A 251 -10.77 -10.68 -28.71
CA THR A 251 -9.57 -11.22 -29.36
C THR A 251 -8.31 -10.47 -28.94
N PHE A 252 -7.24 -11.22 -28.69
CA PHE A 252 -5.95 -10.70 -28.22
C PHE A 252 -5.36 -9.62 -29.14
N GLY A 253 -5.56 -9.73 -30.46
CA GLY A 253 -5.04 -8.77 -31.45
C GLY A 253 -5.68 -7.38 -31.38
N ALA A 254 -7.00 -7.31 -31.13
CA ALA A 254 -7.70 -6.03 -30.98
C ALA A 254 -7.37 -5.35 -29.65
N ALA A 255 -7.30 -6.15 -28.56
CA ALA A 255 -6.87 -5.66 -27.25
C ALA A 255 -5.43 -5.12 -27.27
N PHE A 256 -4.49 -5.83 -27.91
CA PHE A 256 -3.09 -5.43 -27.99
C PHE A 256 -2.87 -4.18 -28.85
N GLY A 257 -3.61 -4.04 -29.96
CA GLY A 257 -3.53 -2.86 -30.83
C GLY A 257 -3.97 -1.57 -30.14
N GLU A 258 -5.09 -1.60 -29.40
CA GLU A 258 -5.57 -0.44 -28.65
C GLU A 258 -4.70 -0.17 -27.40
N MET A 259 -4.21 -1.22 -26.75
CA MET A 259 -3.28 -1.15 -25.62
C MET A 259 -1.95 -0.48 -26.01
N ALA A 260 -1.36 -0.84 -27.15
CA ALA A 260 -0.13 -0.24 -27.64
C ALA A 260 -0.32 1.25 -27.99
N GLN A 261 -1.46 1.63 -28.54
CA GLN A 261 -1.78 3.03 -28.84
C GLN A 261 -1.98 3.87 -27.57
N LYS A 262 -2.63 3.34 -26.52
CA LYS A 262 -2.83 4.07 -25.26
C LYS A 262 -1.54 4.25 -24.46
N VAL A 263 -0.67 3.24 -24.42
CA VAL A 263 0.62 3.31 -23.72
C VAL A 263 1.61 4.23 -24.45
N GLN A 264 1.58 4.29 -25.79
CA GLN A 264 2.41 5.23 -26.55
C GLN A 264 1.84 6.66 -26.54
N GLY A 265 0.52 6.84 -26.51
CA GLY A 265 -0.14 8.15 -26.49
C GLY A 265 -0.02 8.90 -25.16
N SER A 266 0.15 8.19 -24.04
CA SER A 266 0.33 8.78 -22.70
C SER A 266 1.78 9.20 -22.39
N SER A 267 2.71 9.01 -23.34
CA SER A 267 4.09 9.54 -23.30
C SER A 267 4.21 11.01 -23.76
N ALA A 268 3.12 11.70 -24.11
CA ALA A 268 3.18 13.07 -24.60
C ALA A 268 3.20 14.11 -23.46
N ALA A 269 4.24 14.08 -22.63
CA ALA A 269 4.66 15.26 -21.87
C ALA A 269 5.41 16.20 -22.83
N THR A 270 4.81 17.38 -23.05
CA THR A 270 5.39 18.65 -23.55
C THR A 270 6.74 18.58 -24.28
N PRO A 271 6.80 18.83 -25.60
CA PRO A 271 8.08 18.98 -26.29
C PRO A 271 8.74 20.31 -25.90
N HIS A 272 9.81 20.24 -25.11
CA HIS A 272 10.80 21.30 -25.10
C HIS A 272 11.45 21.35 -26.50
N PRO A 273 11.52 22.52 -27.16
CA PRO A 273 12.15 22.63 -28.46
C PRO A 273 13.66 22.33 -28.32
N PRO A 274 14.22 21.44 -29.16
CA PRO A 274 15.63 21.11 -29.08
C PRO A 274 16.46 22.30 -29.54
N GLU A 275 17.41 22.65 -28.69
CA GLU A 275 18.48 23.59 -28.93
C GLU A 275 19.27 23.17 -30.18
N LYS A 276 19.51 24.12 -31.08
CA LYS A 276 20.22 23.92 -32.35
C LYS A 276 21.64 23.42 -32.08
N VAL A 277 21.94 22.19 -32.49
CA VAL A 277 23.31 21.75 -32.76
C VAL A 277 23.48 21.56 -34.26
N ALA A 278 24.58 22.11 -34.76
CA ALA A 278 24.87 22.38 -36.14
C ALA A 278 24.88 21.15 -37.07
N THR A 279 24.31 21.39 -38.24
CA THR A 279 24.68 20.93 -39.58
C THR A 279 25.90 20.00 -39.70
N GLY A 280 25.65 18.79 -40.24
CA GLY A 280 26.65 17.89 -40.77
C GLY A 280 25.98 16.83 -41.65
N GLU A 281 26.24 16.90 -42.95
CA GLU A 281 25.57 16.21 -44.05
C GLU A 281 25.66 14.66 -44.01
N ASN A 282 24.59 13.97 -44.45
CA ASN A 282 24.67 12.96 -45.51
C ASN A 282 23.28 12.39 -45.89
N PRO A 283 22.77 12.62 -47.13
CA PRO A 283 21.51 12.07 -47.61
C PRO A 283 21.74 10.72 -48.29
N LYS A 284 21.61 9.63 -47.55
CA LYS A 284 21.48 8.27 -48.11
C LYS A 284 20.92 7.37 -47.02
N LEU A 285 19.59 7.20 -47.01
CA LEU A 285 18.85 6.10 -46.35
C LEU A 285 17.31 6.29 -46.38
N GLN A 286 16.79 7.27 -47.14
CA GLN A 286 15.33 7.46 -47.29
C GLN A 286 14.68 6.65 -48.43
N GLU A 287 15.39 5.69 -49.04
CA GLU A 287 14.87 4.94 -50.20
C GLU A 287 14.83 3.42 -50.04
N GLU A 288 14.90 2.87 -48.81
CA GLU A 288 14.76 1.41 -48.59
C GLU A 288 13.56 1.00 -47.73
N SER A 289 12.67 1.93 -47.34
CA SER A 289 11.48 1.62 -46.52
C SER A 289 10.31 0.99 -47.29
N LYS A 290 10.55 0.36 -48.45
CA LYS A 290 9.49 -0.21 -49.32
C LYS A 290 9.65 -1.67 -49.72
N LYS A 291 10.46 -2.47 -49.03
CA LYS A 291 10.40 -3.94 -49.17
C LYS A 291 10.10 -4.60 -47.83
N VAL A 292 8.86 -5.05 -47.73
CA VAL A 292 8.33 -5.94 -46.71
C VAL A 292 8.86 -7.34 -47.02
N ASP A 293 9.90 -7.78 -46.31
CA ASP A 293 10.33 -9.17 -46.32
C ASP A 293 9.90 -9.87 -45.02
N SER A 294 9.08 -10.89 -45.25
CA SER A 294 8.32 -11.68 -44.28
C SER A 294 9.22 -12.33 -43.22
N PHE A 295 8.77 -12.27 -41.96
CA PHE A 295 9.34 -12.91 -40.77
C PHE A 295 9.72 -14.39 -40.94
N ALA A 296 9.14 -15.07 -41.94
CA ALA A 296 9.48 -16.44 -42.30
C ALA A 296 10.92 -16.59 -42.84
N GLU A 297 11.49 -15.58 -43.49
CA GLU A 297 12.84 -15.65 -44.09
C GLU A 297 13.95 -15.44 -43.04
N LEU A 298 13.65 -14.67 -41.99
CA LEU A 298 14.54 -14.42 -40.85
C LEU A 298 14.71 -15.68 -39.99
N MET A 299 13.67 -16.51 -39.86
CA MET A 299 13.72 -17.80 -39.17
C MET A 299 14.49 -18.87 -39.97
N ALA A 300 14.52 -18.77 -41.30
CA ALA A 300 15.28 -19.69 -42.14
C ALA A 300 16.80 -19.46 -42.05
N LYS A 301 17.25 -18.22 -41.82
CA LYS A 301 18.68 -17.88 -41.66
C LYS A 301 19.28 -18.26 -40.31
N MET A 302 18.48 -18.40 -39.25
CA MET A 302 18.99 -18.83 -37.94
C MET A 302 19.15 -20.36 -37.78
N LYS A 303 18.67 -21.16 -38.75
CA LYS A 303 18.78 -22.63 -38.71
C LYS A 303 19.98 -23.21 -39.47
N LYS A 304 20.78 -22.36 -40.12
CA LYS A 304 22.06 -22.73 -40.75
C LYS A 304 23.17 -21.83 -40.19
N ASN A 305 23.55 -22.09 -38.94
CA ASN A 305 24.89 -21.88 -38.39
C ASN A 305 25.04 -22.78 -37.18
#